data_AF-A0AAD4SAW9-F1
#
_entry.id   AF-A0AAD4SAW9-F1
#
_cell.length_a   1.000
_cell.length_b   1.000
_cell.length_c   1.000
_cell.angle_alpha   90.00
_cell.angle_beta   90.00
_cell.angle_gamma   90.00
#
_symmetry.space_group_name_H-M   'P 1'
#
loop_
_entity.id
_entity.type
_entity.pdbx_description
1 polymer ?
#
loop_
_entity_poly.entity_id
_entity_poly.type
_entity_poly.pdbx_seq_one_letter_code
_entity_poly.pdbx_strand_id
1 'polypeptide(L)'
;MGGSTRNRFICEITDDQLHEFGVDFGLRASQSKQKKIEKIGSKRDFKIAGPLHLTNVDWQSGHHRRCIAASLVHGVYTLEYDRQENRQGSEALAPPWWEFFNFQLLHILVDSIDSSTFGAIYESKHKTNNYYSARIPRYVIAFRGTTIKKHSVSQDVKLDLQLIKHGLHQSQRFGIAMQAVQNMVSVAGACNVWLAGHSLGSSIAMLAGKNMAKTGNLLEAYLFNTPFISAPIQRIKDEKVRHGVRIASSLVKAGLTIAIKGKQDSQKSDDPFSVLSAWTPNLFVNPADHVCSEYIGYFEHREKMESLGVGRIERYATQTSVTGLLKSAIGRESEVIHLIPSAHVTINRTPSLTFKKAHGIHQWLRDDLHFQSKVYRYTL
;
A
#
# COMPACT_ATOMS: atom_id res chain seq x y z
N MET A 1 -26.37 -67.77 -23.32
CA MET A 1 -25.13 -68.33 -22.73
C MET A 1 -23.98 -67.38 -23.06
N GLY A 2 -23.24 -66.93 -22.05
CA GLY A 2 -22.15 -65.96 -22.21
C GLY A 2 -21.94 -65.13 -20.95
N GLY A 3 -21.57 -65.78 -19.84
CA GLY A 3 -21.20 -65.10 -18.60
C GLY A 3 -19.71 -64.78 -18.59
N SER A 4 -19.36 -63.51 -18.51
CA SER A 4 -17.99 -63.01 -18.31
C SER A 4 -17.81 -62.67 -16.82
N THR A 5 -16.98 -63.45 -16.14
CA THR A 5 -16.56 -63.22 -14.75
C THR A 5 -15.47 -62.14 -14.71
N ARG A 6 -15.79 -61.01 -14.05
CA ARG A 6 -14.86 -59.93 -13.70
C ARG A 6 -13.80 -60.44 -12.71
N ASN A 7 -12.54 -60.48 -13.11
CA ASN A 7 -11.41 -60.56 -12.18
C ASN A 7 -11.16 -59.18 -11.55
N ARG A 8 -11.26 -59.11 -10.22
CA ARG A 8 -11.00 -57.93 -9.40
C ARG A 8 -9.59 -58.06 -8.85
N PHE A 9 -8.59 -57.44 -9.48
CA PHE A 9 -7.25 -57.31 -8.89
C PHE A 9 -7.31 -56.24 -7.80
N ILE A 10 -7.29 -56.66 -6.54
CA ILE A 10 -6.95 -55.80 -5.41
C ILE A 10 -5.44 -55.95 -5.24
N CYS A 11 -4.68 -54.87 -5.49
CA CYS A 11 -3.28 -54.82 -5.09
C CYS A 11 -3.25 -54.74 -3.55
N GLU A 12 -2.79 -55.82 -2.90
CA GLU A 12 -2.36 -55.78 -1.50
C GLU A 12 -1.06 -54.99 -1.43
N ILE A 13 -1.13 -53.75 -0.91
CA ILE A 13 0.05 -52.96 -0.56
C ILE A 13 0.57 -53.54 0.75
N THR A 14 1.83 -54.01 0.77
CA THR A 14 2.46 -54.55 1.98
C THR A 14 2.85 -53.43 2.95
N ASP A 15 2.89 -53.73 4.25
CA ASP A 15 3.25 -52.74 5.29
C ASP A 15 4.63 -52.10 5.06
N ASP A 16 5.58 -52.85 4.49
CA ASP A 16 6.90 -52.33 4.11
C ASP A 16 6.81 -51.27 2.98
N GLN A 17 5.91 -51.47 2.01
CA GLN A 17 5.66 -50.47 0.97
C GLN A 17 5.00 -49.22 1.58
N LEU A 18 4.03 -49.37 2.49
CA LEU A 18 3.42 -48.24 3.19
C LEU A 18 4.44 -47.45 4.02
N HIS A 19 5.40 -48.13 4.66
CA HIS A 19 6.48 -47.51 5.42
C HIS A 19 7.45 -46.74 4.51
N GLU A 20 7.88 -47.33 3.39
CA GLU A 20 8.77 -46.69 2.42
C GLU A 20 8.10 -45.50 1.70
N PHE A 21 6.82 -45.62 1.34
CA PHE A 21 6.01 -44.51 0.84
C PHE A 21 5.85 -43.41 1.89
N GLY A 22 5.61 -43.76 3.16
CA GLY A 22 5.52 -42.79 4.27
C GLY A 22 6.82 -42.03 4.52
N VAL A 23 7.97 -42.71 4.40
CA VAL A 23 9.31 -42.12 4.54
C VAL A 23 9.65 -41.20 3.37
N ASP A 24 9.41 -41.61 2.12
CA ASP A 24 9.66 -40.76 0.93
C ASP A 24 8.70 -39.55 0.91
N PHE A 25 7.43 -39.72 1.30
CA PHE A 25 6.50 -38.59 1.44
C PHE A 25 6.95 -37.61 2.54
N GLY A 26 7.44 -38.13 3.67
CA GLY A 26 8.00 -37.33 4.77
C GLY A 26 9.25 -36.53 4.37
N LEU A 27 10.16 -37.16 3.60
CA LEU A 27 11.36 -36.52 3.06
C LEU A 27 11.05 -35.46 2.00
N ARG A 28 10.11 -35.71 1.09
CA ARG A 28 9.67 -34.71 0.10
C ARG A 28 8.93 -33.55 0.76
N ALA A 29 8.12 -33.81 1.78
CA ALA A 29 7.46 -32.78 2.58
C ALA A 29 8.46 -31.93 3.38
N SER A 30 9.51 -32.53 3.95
CA SER A 30 10.56 -31.80 4.67
C SER A 30 11.44 -30.96 3.73
N GLN A 31 11.87 -31.51 2.59
CA GLN A 31 12.64 -30.77 1.57
C GLN A 31 11.85 -29.62 0.94
N SER A 32 10.56 -29.81 0.67
CA SER A 32 9.70 -28.74 0.16
C SER A 32 9.46 -27.64 1.21
N LYS A 33 9.37 -27.99 2.49
CA LYS A 33 9.32 -27.05 3.62
C LYS A 33 10.63 -26.27 3.76
N GLN A 34 11.78 -26.94 3.62
CA GLN A 34 13.12 -26.33 3.65
C GLN A 34 13.30 -25.32 2.50
N LYS A 35 13.05 -25.73 1.26
CA LYS A 35 13.09 -24.85 0.07
C LYS A 35 12.15 -23.65 0.20
N LYS A 36 10.99 -23.83 0.85
CA LYS A 36 10.04 -22.74 1.12
C LYS A 36 10.55 -21.77 2.19
N ILE A 37 11.24 -22.25 3.22
CA ILE A 37 11.88 -21.41 4.25
C ILE A 37 13.03 -20.60 3.64
N GLU A 38 13.91 -21.24 2.88
CA GLU A 38 15.02 -20.59 2.16
C GLU A 38 14.51 -19.50 1.20
N LYS A 39 13.45 -19.80 0.43
CA LYS A 39 12.84 -18.83 -0.50
C LYS A 39 12.11 -17.67 0.20
N ILE A 40 11.73 -17.83 1.46
CA ILE A 40 11.15 -16.74 2.28
C ILE A 40 12.28 -15.92 2.91
N GLY A 41 13.34 -16.57 3.40
CA GLY A 41 14.55 -15.91 3.90
C GLY A 41 15.23 -15.06 2.82
N SER A 42 15.32 -15.57 1.59
CA SER A 42 15.97 -14.86 0.48
C SER A 42 15.25 -13.57 0.04
N LYS A 43 13.96 -13.41 0.36
CA LYS A 43 13.22 -12.16 0.13
C LYS A 43 13.43 -11.11 1.21
N ARG A 44 14.00 -11.49 2.35
CA ARG A 44 14.24 -10.62 3.51
C ARG A 44 15.68 -10.12 3.54
N ASP A 45 16.59 -10.89 2.95
CA ASP A 45 17.98 -10.51 2.81
C ASP A 45 18.16 -9.41 1.77
N PHE A 46 18.69 -8.27 2.21
CA PHE A 46 18.99 -7.13 1.36
C PHE A 46 19.98 -7.47 0.24
N LYS A 47 20.93 -8.40 0.48
CA LYS A 47 21.91 -8.81 -0.54
C LYS A 47 21.28 -9.53 -1.73
N ILE A 48 20.05 -10.01 -1.57
CA ILE A 48 19.33 -10.76 -2.60
C ILE A 48 18.17 -9.93 -3.16
N ALA A 49 17.42 -9.25 -2.29
CA ALA A 49 16.19 -8.55 -2.64
C ALA A 49 16.33 -7.02 -2.70
N GLY A 50 17.44 -6.48 -2.22
CA GLY A 50 17.71 -5.04 -2.21
C GLY A 50 18.01 -4.50 -3.62
N PRO A 51 17.81 -3.19 -3.84
CA PRO A 51 18.07 -2.52 -5.11
C PRO A 51 19.57 -2.25 -5.30
N LEU A 52 20.38 -3.32 -5.37
CA LEU A 52 21.86 -3.23 -5.43
C LEU A 52 22.40 -2.50 -6.67
N HIS A 53 21.58 -2.31 -7.69
CA HIS A 53 21.91 -1.50 -8.87
C HIS A 53 22.04 0.00 -8.56
N LEU A 54 21.52 0.48 -7.42
CA LEU A 54 21.58 1.89 -7.01
C LEU A 54 22.87 2.24 -6.25
N THR A 55 24.03 1.96 -6.83
CA THR A 55 25.34 2.25 -6.22
C THR A 55 25.62 3.75 -6.08
N ASN A 56 25.01 4.59 -6.91
CA ASN A 56 25.03 6.05 -6.78
C ASN A 56 23.61 6.61 -6.80
N VAL A 57 23.24 7.37 -5.78
CA VAL A 57 21.88 7.88 -5.60
C VAL A 57 21.72 9.25 -6.25
N ASP A 58 20.98 9.30 -7.35
CA ASP A 58 20.41 10.55 -7.87
C ASP A 58 19.09 10.89 -7.17
N TRP A 59 19.13 11.86 -6.25
CA TRP A 59 17.95 12.37 -5.55
C TRP A 59 16.99 13.17 -6.43
N GLN A 60 17.35 13.50 -7.67
CA GLN A 60 16.41 14.08 -8.64
C GLN A 60 15.59 13.01 -9.36
N SER A 61 16.13 11.80 -9.49
CA SER A 61 15.46 10.67 -10.13
C SER A 61 14.27 10.17 -9.31
N GLY A 62 13.07 10.27 -9.87
CA GLY A 62 11.87 9.66 -9.27
C GLY A 62 12.00 8.15 -9.11
N HIS A 63 12.77 7.48 -9.99
CA HIS A 63 13.05 6.06 -9.89
C HIS A 63 13.87 5.73 -8.63
N HIS A 64 14.95 6.49 -8.37
CA HIS A 64 15.80 6.26 -7.20
C HIS A 64 15.03 6.54 -5.92
N ARG A 65 14.32 7.66 -5.85
CA ARG A 65 13.52 8.02 -4.66
C ARG A 65 12.42 6.99 -4.35
N ARG A 66 11.76 6.46 -5.39
CA ARG A 66 10.82 5.33 -5.27
C ARG A 66 11.51 4.09 -4.67
N CYS A 67 12.67 3.70 -5.17
CA CYS A 67 13.42 2.54 -4.65
C CYS A 67 13.86 2.75 -3.20
N ILE A 68 14.33 3.94 -2.84
CA ILE A 68 14.71 4.32 -1.46
C ILE A 68 13.50 4.18 -0.55
N ALA A 69 12.37 4.82 -0.89
CA ALA A 69 11.15 4.74 -0.08
C ALA A 69 10.64 3.29 0.06
N ALA A 70 10.66 2.50 -1.00
CA ALA A 70 10.30 1.08 -0.96
C ALA A 70 11.26 0.26 -0.08
N SER A 71 12.56 0.57 -0.12
CA SER A 71 13.59 -0.10 0.67
C SER A 71 13.42 0.19 2.16
N LEU A 72 13.17 1.44 2.54
CA LEU A 72 12.88 1.84 3.92
C LEU A 72 11.60 1.17 4.46
N VAL A 73 10.53 1.09 3.65
CA VAL A 73 9.32 0.34 4.02
C VAL A 73 9.62 -1.15 4.19
N HIS A 74 10.48 -1.73 3.34
CA HIS A 74 10.92 -3.11 3.49
C HIS A 74 11.76 -3.31 4.76
N GLY A 75 12.57 -2.32 5.15
CA GLY A 75 13.29 -2.31 6.43
C GLY A 75 12.35 -2.50 7.62
N VAL A 76 11.17 -1.87 7.62
CA VAL A 76 10.14 -2.05 8.67
C VAL A 76 9.58 -3.48 8.67
N TYR A 77 9.38 -4.09 7.50
CA TYR A 77 9.01 -5.51 7.44
C TYR A 77 10.09 -6.40 8.03
N THR A 78 11.35 -6.13 7.71
CA THR A 78 12.48 -6.91 8.21
C THR A 78 12.69 -6.73 9.72
N LEU A 79 12.49 -5.52 10.26
CA LEU A 79 12.47 -5.26 11.71
C LEU A 79 11.45 -6.13 12.44
N GLU A 80 10.22 -6.22 11.91
CA GLU A 80 9.19 -7.09 12.51
C GLU A 80 9.56 -8.58 12.42
N TYR A 81 10.20 -9.02 11.33
CA TYR A 81 10.67 -10.41 11.25
C TYR A 81 11.83 -10.69 12.18
N ASP A 82 12.78 -9.77 12.32
CA ASP A 82 13.89 -9.88 13.27
C ASP A 82 13.35 -9.95 14.70
N ARG A 83 12.33 -9.14 15.04
CA ARG A 83 11.62 -9.24 16.32
C ARG A 83 10.94 -10.61 16.52
N GLN A 84 10.21 -11.10 15.52
CA GLN A 84 9.51 -12.40 15.61
C GLN A 84 10.47 -13.59 15.74
N GLU A 85 11.66 -13.46 15.16
CA GLU A 85 12.69 -14.52 15.10
C GLU A 85 13.83 -14.26 16.10
N ASN A 86 13.68 -13.27 17.00
CA ASN A 86 14.65 -12.86 18.01
C ASN A 86 16.06 -12.57 17.48
N ARG A 87 16.18 -12.07 16.24
CA ARG A 87 17.47 -11.65 15.65
C ARG A 87 17.86 -10.27 16.13
N GLN A 88 19.08 -10.13 16.63
CA GLN A 88 19.64 -8.88 17.16
C GLN A 88 21.11 -8.72 16.76
N GLY A 89 21.63 -7.50 16.84
CA GLY A 89 23.04 -7.21 16.57
C GLY A 89 23.49 -7.69 15.19
N SER A 90 24.55 -8.50 15.13
CA SER A 90 25.10 -9.04 13.90
C SER A 90 24.17 -10.00 13.15
N GLU A 91 23.15 -10.54 13.82
CA GLU A 91 22.16 -11.41 13.19
C GLU A 91 21.01 -10.64 12.55
N ALA A 92 20.84 -9.35 12.87
CA ALA A 92 19.74 -8.54 12.34
C ALA A 92 19.88 -8.36 10.81
N LEU A 93 18.79 -8.64 10.09
CA LEU A 93 18.72 -8.51 8.63
C LEU A 93 18.17 -7.14 8.21
N ALA A 94 17.56 -6.40 9.13
CA ALA A 94 16.94 -5.12 8.86
C ALA A 94 17.92 -3.98 8.52
N PRO A 95 19.09 -3.82 9.18
CA PRO A 95 19.94 -2.63 9.00
C PRO A 95 20.35 -2.27 7.55
N PRO A 96 20.75 -3.24 6.70
CA PRO A 96 21.12 -2.94 5.33
C PRO A 96 20.05 -2.22 4.51
N TRP A 97 18.76 -2.38 4.85
CA TRP A 97 17.64 -1.75 4.14
C TRP A 97 17.62 -0.22 4.22
N TRP A 98 18.24 0.38 5.23
CA TRP A 98 18.36 1.84 5.36
C TRP A 98 19.80 2.33 5.30
N GLU A 99 20.77 1.53 5.79
CA GLU A 99 22.18 1.90 5.80
C GLU A 99 22.75 2.05 4.39
N PHE A 100 22.31 1.23 3.44
CA PHE A 100 22.73 1.33 2.04
C PHE A 100 22.45 2.72 1.44
N PHE A 101 21.42 3.40 1.93
CA PHE A 101 21.02 4.74 1.48
C PHE A 101 21.47 5.85 2.43
N ASN A 102 22.44 5.58 3.31
CA ASN A 102 22.96 6.53 4.30
C ASN A 102 21.90 7.04 5.28
N PHE A 103 20.96 6.19 5.70
CA PHE A 103 20.08 6.47 6.82
C PHE A 103 20.53 5.76 8.10
N GLN A 104 20.00 6.18 9.24
CA GLN A 104 19.99 5.44 10.50
C GLN A 104 18.56 5.27 11.01
N LEU A 105 18.34 4.20 11.76
CA LEU A 105 17.10 4.00 12.50
C LEU A 105 17.11 4.92 13.74
N LEU A 106 16.16 5.86 13.80
CA LEU A 106 16.00 6.78 14.92
C LEU A 106 15.01 6.23 15.96
N HIS A 107 13.87 5.72 15.48
CA HIS A 107 12.82 5.23 16.38
C HIS A 107 11.97 4.14 15.72
N ILE A 108 11.53 3.16 16.50
CA ILE A 108 10.62 2.09 16.05
C ILE A 108 9.22 2.40 16.55
N LEU A 109 8.23 2.33 15.67
CA LEU A 109 6.82 2.51 16.02
C LEU A 109 6.19 1.13 16.29
N VAL A 110 5.79 0.92 17.53
CA VAL A 110 5.25 -0.35 18.04
C VAL A 110 3.77 -0.21 18.36
N ASP A 111 2.98 -1.19 17.95
CA ASP A 111 1.58 -1.30 18.33
C ASP A 111 1.50 -1.82 19.77
N SER A 112 0.89 -1.08 20.68
CA SER A 112 0.81 -1.53 22.08
C SER A 112 -0.16 -2.69 22.30
N ILE A 113 -1.02 -3.02 21.33
CA ILE A 113 -1.97 -4.13 21.46
C ILE A 113 -1.25 -5.47 21.28
N ASP A 114 -0.48 -5.61 20.20
CA ASP A 114 0.17 -6.88 19.83
C ASP A 114 1.70 -6.82 19.89
N SER A 115 2.26 -5.70 20.33
CA SER A 115 3.69 -5.42 20.39
C SER A 115 4.41 -5.56 19.04
N SER A 116 3.67 -5.50 17.93
CA SER A 116 4.26 -5.61 16.60
C SER A 116 4.84 -4.27 16.15
N THR A 117 6.00 -4.32 15.52
CA THR A 117 6.61 -3.17 14.86
C THR A 117 5.80 -2.88 13.61
N PHE A 118 5.14 -1.71 13.51
CA PHE A 118 4.33 -1.36 12.33
C PHE A 118 4.90 -0.19 11.53
N GLY A 119 5.84 0.56 12.10
CA GLY A 119 6.54 1.65 11.43
C GLY A 119 7.92 1.91 12.02
N ALA A 120 8.66 2.79 11.36
CA ALA A 120 9.95 3.28 11.83
C ALA A 120 10.20 4.72 11.35
N ILE A 121 11.00 5.45 12.11
CA ILE A 121 11.53 6.76 11.75
C ILE A 121 13.01 6.57 11.42
N TYR A 122 13.39 6.97 10.22
CA TYR A 122 14.76 6.98 9.75
C TYR A 122 15.28 8.41 9.67
N GLU A 123 16.52 8.63 10.08
CA GLU A 123 17.22 9.91 9.95
C GLU A 123 18.35 9.81 8.92
N SER A 124 18.47 10.81 8.08
CA SER A 124 19.53 10.90 7.08
C SER A 124 20.89 11.20 7.73
N LYS A 125 21.93 10.44 7.35
CA LYS A 125 23.33 10.69 7.73
C LYS A 125 24.05 11.64 6.78
N HIS A 126 23.39 12.14 5.74
CA HIS A 126 24.00 13.07 4.80
C HIS A 126 24.40 14.36 5.51
N LYS A 127 25.69 14.71 5.49
CA LYS A 127 26.17 15.99 6.01
C LYS A 127 25.59 17.12 5.17
N THR A 128 25.04 18.14 5.81
CA THR A 128 24.50 19.34 5.17
C THR A 128 25.63 20.12 4.49
N ASN A 129 25.99 19.75 3.26
CA ASN A 129 26.86 20.57 2.41
C ASN A 129 26.30 20.62 0.98
N ASN A 130 25.82 21.81 0.63
CA ASN A 130 25.46 22.34 -0.69
C ASN A 130 24.29 21.73 -1.49
N TYR A 131 23.53 22.65 -2.11
CA TYR A 131 22.52 22.60 -3.20
C TYR A 131 21.56 21.40 -3.34
N TYR A 132 22.01 20.16 -3.17
CA TYR A 132 21.20 18.93 -3.22
C TYR A 132 20.43 18.67 -1.92
N SER A 133 20.78 19.35 -0.83
CA SER A 133 20.13 19.25 0.49
C SER A 133 18.63 19.55 0.46
N ALA A 134 18.14 20.31 -0.53
CA ALA A 134 16.72 20.64 -0.65
C ALA A 134 15.81 19.44 -1.02
N ARG A 135 16.37 18.31 -1.49
CA ARG A 135 15.59 17.11 -1.89
C ARG A 135 15.87 15.85 -1.07
N ILE A 136 16.87 15.90 -0.19
CA ILE A 136 17.17 14.79 0.70
C ILE A 136 16.35 15.00 1.98
N PRO A 137 15.41 14.11 2.33
CA PRO A 137 14.66 14.26 3.56
C PRO A 137 15.61 14.12 4.75
N ARG A 138 15.43 14.95 5.77
CA ARG A 138 16.06 14.70 7.06
C ARG A 138 15.47 13.47 7.72
N TYR A 139 14.14 13.32 7.64
CA TYR A 139 13.42 12.21 8.24
C TYR A 139 12.54 11.48 7.22
N VAL A 140 12.53 10.15 7.28
CA VAL A 140 11.55 9.32 6.58
C VAL A 140 10.78 8.50 7.60
N ILE A 141 9.46 8.64 7.61
CA ILE A 141 8.57 7.83 8.44
C ILE A 141 7.94 6.77 7.55
N ALA A 142 8.34 5.52 7.76
CA ALA A 142 7.93 4.39 6.94
C ALA A 142 6.97 3.48 7.71
N PHE A 143 5.93 2.99 7.02
CA PHE A 143 4.91 2.10 7.59
C PHE A 143 4.78 0.82 6.77
N ARG A 144 4.92 -0.33 7.41
CA ARG A 144 4.66 -1.61 6.75
C ARG A 144 3.16 -1.90 6.67
N GLY A 145 2.79 -2.76 5.73
CA GLY A 145 1.50 -3.46 5.78
C GLY A 145 1.57 -4.70 6.68
N THR A 146 0.55 -5.54 6.59
CA THR A 146 0.44 -6.74 7.42
C THR A 146 1.49 -7.80 7.05
N THR A 147 2.11 -8.41 8.06
CA THR A 147 3.04 -9.53 7.87
C THR A 147 2.25 -10.80 7.56
N ILE A 148 2.52 -11.39 6.40
CA ILE A 148 1.84 -12.58 5.92
C ILE A 148 2.18 -13.77 6.82
N LYS A 149 1.20 -14.31 7.55
CA LYS A 149 1.32 -15.67 8.10
C LYS A 149 1.10 -16.69 6.97
N LYS A 150 1.79 -17.84 7.05
CA LYS A 150 2.25 -18.68 5.91
C LYS A 150 1.23 -19.11 4.82
N HIS A 151 -0.07 -18.83 4.91
CA HIS A 151 -1.08 -19.25 3.92
C HIS A 151 -2.26 -18.27 3.67
N SER A 152 -2.26 -17.03 4.19
CA SER A 152 -3.50 -16.21 4.26
C SER A 152 -3.43 -14.78 3.68
N VAL A 153 -2.53 -14.46 2.73
CA VAL A 153 -2.36 -13.09 2.20
C VAL A 153 -3.69 -12.38 1.86
N SER A 154 -4.58 -13.07 1.13
CA SER A 154 -5.88 -12.51 0.73
C SER A 154 -6.83 -12.32 1.90
N GLN A 155 -6.78 -13.20 2.91
CA GLN A 155 -7.61 -13.12 4.11
C GLN A 155 -7.11 -11.99 5.04
N ASP A 156 -5.80 -11.85 5.21
CA ASP A 156 -5.19 -10.78 6.00
C ASP A 156 -5.52 -9.41 5.37
N VAL A 157 -5.35 -9.30 4.04
CA VAL A 157 -5.76 -8.10 3.27
C VAL A 157 -7.26 -7.82 3.42
N LYS A 158 -8.11 -8.86 3.44
CA LYS A 158 -9.56 -8.69 3.63
C LYS A 158 -9.88 -8.14 5.02
N LEU A 159 -9.20 -8.62 6.06
CA LEU A 159 -9.33 -8.08 7.42
C LEU A 159 -8.84 -6.63 7.50
N ASP A 160 -7.73 -6.30 6.84
CA ASP A 160 -7.21 -4.94 6.78
C ASP A 160 -8.17 -3.99 6.07
N LEU A 161 -8.80 -4.43 4.97
CA LEU A 161 -9.85 -3.67 4.30
C LEU A 161 -11.04 -3.41 5.22
N GLN A 162 -11.40 -4.36 6.10
CA GLN A 162 -12.42 -4.12 7.12
C GLN A 162 -11.94 -3.08 8.13
N LEU A 163 -10.71 -3.17 8.64
CA LEU A 163 -10.15 -2.16 9.55
C LEU A 163 -10.20 -0.75 8.94
N ILE A 164 -9.78 -0.62 7.68
CA ILE A 164 -9.82 0.67 6.96
C ILE A 164 -11.26 1.16 6.77
N LYS A 165 -12.21 0.25 6.46
CA LYS A 165 -13.64 0.58 6.30
C LYS A 165 -14.35 0.95 7.61
N HIS A 166 -13.93 0.34 8.72
CA HIS A 166 -14.58 0.46 10.02
C HIS A 166 -13.97 1.53 10.93
N GLY A 167 -12.75 2.03 10.63
CA GLY A 167 -12.25 3.25 11.26
C GLY A 167 -10.74 3.24 11.52
N LEU A 168 -9.90 3.16 10.48
CA LEU A 168 -8.43 3.28 10.66
C LEU A 168 -8.04 4.56 11.42
N HIS A 169 -8.76 5.66 11.22
CA HIS A 169 -8.56 6.93 11.92
C HIS A 169 -8.76 6.83 13.45
N GLN A 170 -9.47 5.81 13.93
CA GLN A 170 -9.68 5.52 15.36
C GLN A 170 -8.71 4.44 15.86
N SER A 171 -7.86 3.89 14.98
CA SER A 171 -6.90 2.86 15.38
C SER A 171 -5.75 3.46 16.17
N GLN A 172 -5.25 2.71 17.14
CA GLN A 172 -4.11 3.13 17.95
C GLN A 172 -2.84 3.31 17.12
N ARG A 173 -2.61 2.43 16.14
CA ARG A 173 -1.50 2.57 15.17
C ARG A 173 -1.53 3.93 14.46
N PHE A 174 -2.72 4.40 14.08
CA PHE A 174 -2.87 5.71 13.46
C PHE A 174 -2.57 6.84 14.44
N GLY A 175 -3.05 6.75 15.69
CA GLY A 175 -2.73 7.74 16.72
C GLY A 175 -1.22 7.90 16.94
N ILE A 176 -0.51 6.79 17.12
CA ILE A 176 0.96 6.77 17.28
C ILE A 176 1.65 7.32 16.02
N ALA A 177 1.21 6.90 14.83
CA ALA A 177 1.75 7.38 13.57
C ALA A 177 1.58 8.90 13.40
N MET A 178 0.38 9.42 13.66
CA MET A 178 0.07 10.83 13.51
C MET A 178 0.91 11.68 14.47
N GLN A 179 1.07 11.23 15.71
CA GLN A 179 1.93 11.90 16.70
C GLN A 179 3.40 11.92 16.24
N ALA A 180 3.92 10.79 15.74
CA ALA A 180 5.27 10.72 15.20
C ALA A 180 5.47 11.68 14.02
N VAL A 181 4.50 11.76 13.10
CA VAL A 181 4.53 12.68 11.95
C VAL A 181 4.53 14.14 12.42
N GLN A 182 3.62 14.51 13.32
CA GLN A 182 3.56 15.87 13.87
C GLN A 182 4.87 16.27 14.55
N ASN A 183 5.46 15.37 15.34
CA ASN A 183 6.72 15.62 16.03
C ASN A 183 7.88 15.82 15.05
N MET A 184 8.00 14.99 14.02
CA MET A 184 9.09 15.16 13.05
C MET A 184 8.91 16.42 12.20
N VAL A 185 7.68 16.77 11.84
CA VAL A 185 7.37 18.00 11.11
C VAL A 185 7.63 19.23 11.98
N SER A 186 7.32 19.22 13.28
CA SER A 186 7.62 20.35 14.17
C SER A 186 9.12 20.55 14.36
N VAL A 187 9.92 19.48 14.34
CA VAL A 187 11.38 19.53 14.49
C VAL A 187 12.09 19.95 13.20
N ALA A 188 11.68 19.44 12.04
CA ALA A 188 12.42 19.62 10.78
C ALA A 188 11.72 20.46 9.71
N GLY A 189 10.44 20.77 9.88
CA GLY A 189 9.60 21.33 8.83
C GLY A 189 9.13 20.28 7.82
N ALA A 190 7.95 20.51 7.22
CA ALA A 190 7.29 19.54 6.35
C ALA A 190 8.11 19.15 5.11
N CYS A 191 8.90 20.07 4.55
CA CYS A 191 9.74 19.82 3.37
C CYS A 191 10.89 18.82 3.63
N ASN A 192 11.24 18.59 4.90
CA ASN A 192 12.32 17.69 5.30
C ASN A 192 11.83 16.33 5.80
N VAL A 193 10.52 16.06 5.71
CA VAL A 193 9.90 14.83 6.20
C VAL A 193 9.19 14.11 5.05
N TRP A 194 9.56 12.85 4.81
CA TRP A 194 8.85 11.97 3.91
C TRP A 194 7.95 11.00 4.66
N LEU A 195 6.79 10.70 4.07
CA LEU A 195 5.96 9.57 4.44
C LEU A 195 6.15 8.44 3.43
N ALA A 196 6.32 7.22 3.89
CA ALA A 196 6.34 6.05 3.02
C ALA A 196 5.48 4.95 3.62
N GLY A 197 4.75 4.22 2.78
CA GLY A 197 4.01 3.07 3.28
C GLY A 197 3.59 2.09 2.21
N HIS A 198 3.34 0.85 2.61
CA HIS A 198 2.87 -0.22 1.73
C HIS A 198 1.58 -0.84 2.27
N SER A 199 0.62 -1.14 1.38
CA SER A 199 -0.65 -1.81 1.74
C SER A 199 -1.33 -1.07 2.90
N LEU A 200 -1.67 -1.72 4.02
CA LEU A 200 -2.23 -1.05 5.21
C LEU A 200 -1.36 0.13 5.70
N GLY A 201 -0.03 0.00 5.69
CA GLY A 201 0.88 1.08 6.09
C GLY A 201 0.80 2.29 5.15
N SER A 202 0.52 2.08 3.87
CA SER A 202 0.28 3.18 2.93
C SER A 202 -1.03 3.92 3.21
N SER A 203 -2.06 3.23 3.75
CA SER A 203 -3.29 3.88 4.21
C SER A 203 -3.04 4.77 5.43
N ILE A 204 -2.18 4.33 6.35
CA ILE A 204 -1.73 5.13 7.51
C ILE A 204 -0.99 6.38 7.01
N ALA A 205 0.00 6.19 6.12
CA ALA A 205 0.75 7.29 5.51
C ALA A 205 -0.16 8.27 4.75
N MET A 206 -1.12 7.75 3.99
CA MET A 206 -2.08 8.55 3.23
C MET A 206 -2.95 9.39 4.17
N LEU A 207 -3.52 8.80 5.22
CA LEU A 207 -4.37 9.51 6.16
C LEU A 207 -3.57 10.57 6.95
N ALA A 208 -2.35 10.24 7.38
CA ALA A 208 -1.47 11.20 8.05
C ALA A 208 -1.11 12.37 7.12
N GLY A 209 -0.75 12.08 5.87
CA GLY A 209 -0.46 13.09 4.85
C GLY A 209 -1.65 14.00 4.57
N LYS A 210 -2.87 13.45 4.48
CA LYS A 210 -4.11 14.25 4.34
C LYS A 210 -4.30 15.19 5.52
N ASN A 211 -4.10 14.72 6.75
CA ASN A 211 -4.25 15.54 7.95
C ASN A 211 -3.21 16.65 8.02
N MET A 212 -1.96 16.39 7.63
CA MET A 212 -0.93 17.42 7.54
C MET A 212 -1.22 18.43 6.42
N ALA A 213 -1.68 17.97 5.25
CA ALA A 213 -2.03 18.85 4.14
C ALA A 213 -3.17 19.81 4.51
N LYS A 214 -4.17 19.34 5.28
CA LYS A 214 -5.25 20.18 5.80
C LYS A 214 -4.77 21.31 6.72
N THR A 215 -3.59 21.17 7.33
CA THR A 215 -2.96 22.21 8.16
C THR A 215 -1.89 22.99 7.41
N GLY A 216 -1.85 22.90 6.08
CA GLY A 216 -0.88 23.61 5.22
C GLY A 216 0.48 22.91 5.09
N ASN A 217 0.66 21.72 5.67
CA ASN A 217 1.91 20.98 5.64
C ASN A 217 1.87 19.93 4.52
N LEU A 218 2.45 20.27 3.36
CA LEU A 218 2.48 19.39 2.19
C LEU A 218 3.70 18.45 2.25
N LEU A 219 3.53 17.29 2.86
CA LEU A 219 4.60 16.29 2.94
C LEU A 219 4.75 15.53 1.62
N GLU A 220 5.99 15.24 1.25
CA GLU A 220 6.24 14.27 0.19
C GLU A 220 5.89 12.86 0.68
N ALA A 221 5.10 12.13 -0.10
CA ALA A 221 4.59 10.82 0.31
C ALA A 221 4.77 9.76 -0.80
N TYR A 222 5.12 8.54 -0.40
CA TYR A 222 5.34 7.37 -1.24
C TYR A 222 4.40 6.25 -0.82
N LEU A 223 3.33 6.05 -1.59
CA LEU A 223 2.19 5.23 -1.24
C LEU A 223 2.15 4.00 -2.15
N PHE A 224 2.65 2.87 -1.65
CA PHE A 224 2.74 1.62 -2.41
C PHE A 224 1.51 0.74 -2.20
N ASN A 225 0.82 0.41 -3.29
CA ASN A 225 -0.29 -0.55 -3.31
C ASN A 225 -1.39 -0.20 -2.31
N THR A 226 -1.75 1.09 -2.23
CA THR A 226 -2.75 1.55 -1.27
C THR A 226 -4.09 0.88 -1.51
N PRO A 227 -4.73 0.32 -0.47
CA PRO A 227 -6.08 -0.19 -0.57
C PRO A 227 -7.08 0.87 -1.02
N PHE A 228 -7.85 0.55 -2.06
CA PHE A 228 -8.98 1.34 -2.53
C PHE A 228 -10.28 0.66 -2.08
N ILE A 229 -11.07 1.32 -1.22
CA ILE A 229 -12.31 0.72 -0.69
C ILE A 229 -13.49 1.11 -1.59
N SER A 230 -13.67 0.38 -2.68
CA SER A 230 -14.89 0.46 -3.49
C SER A 230 -15.36 -0.90 -3.96
N ALA A 231 -16.56 -0.94 -4.54
CA ALA A 231 -16.94 -2.07 -5.39
C ALA A 231 -15.88 -2.24 -6.51
N PRO A 232 -15.49 -3.47 -6.86
CA PRO A 232 -14.37 -3.74 -7.76
C PRO A 232 -14.75 -3.52 -9.24
N ILE A 233 -15.02 -2.27 -9.61
CA ILE A 233 -15.50 -1.86 -10.94
C ILE A 233 -14.41 -2.04 -12.00
N GLN A 234 -13.12 -1.93 -11.65
CA GLN A 234 -11.98 -2.18 -12.54
C GLN A 234 -11.89 -3.64 -13.03
N ARG A 235 -12.58 -4.59 -12.39
CA ARG A 235 -12.65 -6.00 -12.83
C ARG A 235 -13.55 -6.21 -14.05
N ILE A 236 -14.36 -5.22 -14.43
CA ILE A 236 -15.20 -5.29 -15.63
C ILE A 236 -14.27 -5.23 -16.85
N LYS A 237 -14.18 -6.35 -17.57
CA LYS A 237 -13.29 -6.51 -18.75
C LYS A 237 -13.67 -5.57 -19.89
N ASP A 238 -14.97 -5.36 -20.09
CA ASP A 238 -15.48 -4.46 -21.11
C ASP A 238 -15.30 -3.00 -20.66
N GLU A 239 -14.49 -2.26 -21.41
CA GLU A 239 -14.17 -0.87 -21.10
C GLU A 239 -15.39 0.06 -21.19
N LYS A 240 -16.31 -0.19 -22.12
CA LYS A 240 -17.54 0.62 -22.29
C LYS A 240 -18.49 0.38 -21.12
N VAL A 241 -18.68 -0.86 -20.69
CA VAL A 241 -19.49 -1.21 -19.52
C VAL A 241 -18.86 -0.68 -18.24
N ARG A 242 -17.54 -0.86 -18.07
CA ARG A 242 -16.78 -0.31 -16.94
C ARG A 242 -16.98 1.20 -16.84
N HIS A 243 -16.89 1.89 -17.96
CA HIS A 243 -17.05 3.33 -18.03
C HIS A 243 -18.50 3.77 -17.77
N GLY A 244 -19.48 3.09 -18.36
CA GLY A 244 -20.91 3.34 -18.15
C GLY A 244 -21.32 3.16 -16.68
N VAL A 245 -20.87 2.10 -16.02
CA VAL A 245 -21.12 1.87 -14.59
C VAL A 245 -20.51 2.97 -13.73
N ARG A 246 -19.30 3.45 -14.05
CA ARG A 246 -18.69 4.58 -13.33
C ARG A 246 -19.48 5.87 -13.50
N ILE A 247 -19.88 6.21 -14.74
CA ILE A 247 -20.69 7.41 -15.01
C ILE A 247 -22.00 7.34 -14.22
N ALA A 248 -22.74 6.23 -14.33
CA ALA A 248 -24.02 6.07 -13.66
C ALA A 248 -23.87 6.15 -12.12
N SER A 249 -22.84 5.52 -11.55
CA SER A 249 -22.57 5.59 -10.12
C SER A 249 -22.23 7.02 -9.67
N SER A 250 -21.44 7.76 -10.46
CA SER A 250 -21.11 9.16 -10.18
C SER A 250 -22.35 10.05 -10.22
N LEU A 251 -23.23 9.89 -11.21
CA LEU A 251 -24.46 10.69 -11.31
C LEU A 251 -25.42 10.45 -10.12
N VAL A 252 -25.60 9.19 -9.71
CA VAL A 252 -26.42 8.85 -8.54
C VAL A 252 -25.85 9.47 -7.26
N LYS A 253 -24.53 9.40 -7.06
CA LYS A 253 -23.86 10.02 -5.91
C LYS A 253 -23.97 11.54 -5.91
N ALA A 254 -23.81 12.19 -7.07
CA ALA A 254 -23.98 13.63 -7.20
C ALA A 254 -25.40 14.06 -6.81
N GLY A 255 -26.43 13.40 -7.36
CA GLY A 255 -27.83 13.68 -7.04
C GLY A 255 -28.15 13.53 -5.55
N LEU A 256 -27.64 12.46 -4.92
CA LEU A 256 -27.82 12.23 -3.48
C LEU A 256 -27.08 13.26 -2.62
N THR A 257 -25.85 13.65 -3.02
CA THR A 257 -25.06 14.67 -2.31
C THR A 257 -25.73 16.05 -2.38
N ILE A 258 -26.28 16.43 -3.54
CA ILE A 258 -27.02 17.69 -3.72
C ILE A 258 -28.28 17.69 -2.85
N ALA A 259 -29.04 16.59 -2.82
CA ALA A 259 -30.24 16.49 -2.00
C ALA A 259 -29.98 16.56 -0.49
N ILE A 260 -28.84 16.02 -0.01
CA ILE A 260 -28.44 16.06 1.39
C ILE A 260 -27.87 17.44 1.77
N LYS A 261 -26.98 18.02 0.96
CA LYS A 261 -26.44 19.36 1.20
C LYS A 261 -27.52 20.44 1.12
N GLY A 262 -28.54 20.27 0.27
CA GLY A 262 -29.70 21.17 0.20
C GLY A 262 -30.60 21.16 1.44
N LYS A 263 -30.39 20.22 2.38
CA LYS A 263 -31.12 20.16 3.67
C LYS A 263 -30.32 20.69 4.86
N GLN A 264 -29.04 21.05 4.68
CA GLN A 264 -28.19 21.60 5.74
C GLN A 264 -27.77 23.02 5.35
N ASP A 265 -28.37 24.02 6.01
CA ASP A 265 -28.03 25.43 5.79
C ASP A 265 -26.63 25.77 6.33
N SER A 266 -25.85 26.41 5.45
CA SER A 266 -24.67 27.25 5.69
C SER A 266 -23.72 26.92 6.86
N GLN A 267 -22.62 26.22 6.55
CA GLN A 267 -21.29 26.72 6.89
C GLN A 267 -20.40 26.55 5.66
N LYS A 268 -19.74 27.64 5.24
CA LYS A 268 -18.63 27.58 4.29
C LYS A 268 -17.46 26.87 4.96
N SER A 269 -17.55 25.55 5.12
CA SER A 269 -16.35 24.75 5.31
C SER A 269 -15.63 24.73 3.97
N ASP A 270 -14.37 25.15 3.96
CA ASP A 270 -13.52 25.00 2.79
C ASP A 270 -13.59 23.53 2.35
N ASP A 271 -13.95 23.32 1.08
CA ASP A 271 -14.10 21.98 0.51
C ASP A 271 -12.83 21.17 0.81
N PRO A 272 -12.89 20.05 1.56
CA PRO A 272 -11.72 19.25 1.89
C PRO A 272 -10.92 18.82 0.66
N PHE A 273 -11.57 18.68 -0.50
CA PHE A 273 -10.88 18.42 -1.77
C PHE A 273 -10.11 19.63 -2.31
N SER A 274 -10.58 20.86 -2.05
CA SER A 274 -9.85 22.10 -2.35
C SER A 274 -8.53 22.13 -1.61
N VAL A 275 -8.61 21.94 -0.29
CA VAL A 275 -7.46 22.01 0.61
C VAL A 275 -6.44 20.92 0.25
N LEU A 276 -6.92 19.72 -0.08
CA LEU A 276 -6.07 18.60 -0.47
C LEU A 276 -5.53 18.71 -1.91
N SER A 277 -6.06 19.58 -2.77
CA SER A 277 -5.67 19.66 -4.19
C SER A 277 -4.19 20.04 -4.40
N ALA A 278 -3.64 20.82 -3.45
CA ALA A 278 -2.24 21.21 -3.41
C ALA A 278 -1.31 20.05 -3.02
N TRP A 279 -1.82 19.05 -2.29
CA TRP A 279 -1.04 17.88 -1.90
C TRP A 279 -1.05 16.84 -3.01
N THR A 280 0.14 16.54 -3.56
CA THR A 280 0.30 15.59 -4.68
C THR A 280 1.22 14.44 -4.26
N PRO A 281 0.73 13.40 -3.57
CA PRO A 281 1.53 12.24 -3.18
C PRO A 281 1.95 11.39 -4.39
N ASN A 282 3.03 10.63 -4.25
CA ASN A 282 3.44 9.59 -5.20
C ASN A 282 2.67 8.30 -4.89
N LEU A 283 1.82 7.87 -5.81
CA LEU A 283 0.98 6.70 -5.69
C LEU A 283 1.42 5.61 -6.67
N PHE A 284 1.81 4.45 -6.13
CA PHE A 284 2.34 3.33 -6.90
C PHE A 284 1.31 2.20 -6.94
N VAL A 285 0.87 1.82 -8.13
CA VAL A 285 -0.22 0.85 -8.33
C VAL A 285 0.14 -0.22 -9.35
N ASN A 286 -0.40 -1.42 -9.17
CA ASN A 286 -0.22 -2.53 -10.11
C ASN A 286 -1.60 -2.99 -10.60
N PRO A 287 -1.84 -3.07 -11.93
CA PRO A 287 -3.13 -3.53 -12.47
C PRO A 287 -3.52 -4.95 -12.03
N ALA A 288 -2.55 -5.82 -11.78
CA ALA A 288 -2.75 -7.19 -11.30
C ALA A 288 -2.99 -7.27 -9.78
N ASP A 289 -2.89 -6.14 -9.06
CA ASP A 289 -3.24 -6.02 -7.65
C ASP A 289 -4.65 -5.44 -7.50
N HIS A 290 -5.60 -6.33 -7.23
CA HIS A 290 -7.01 -5.95 -7.07
C HIS A 290 -7.30 -5.13 -5.80
N VAL A 291 -6.33 -4.89 -4.94
CA VAL A 291 -6.46 -4.04 -3.74
C VAL A 291 -6.28 -2.57 -4.11
N CYS A 292 -5.39 -2.25 -5.05
CA CYS A 292 -5.04 -0.88 -5.42
C CYS A 292 -5.41 -0.50 -6.87
N SER A 293 -5.70 -1.45 -7.75
CA SER A 293 -5.88 -1.17 -9.19
C SER A 293 -7.07 -0.26 -9.52
N GLU A 294 -8.05 -0.12 -8.61
CA GLU A 294 -9.15 0.85 -8.77
C GLU A 294 -8.65 2.30 -8.86
N TYR A 295 -7.50 2.65 -8.28
CA TYR A 295 -6.92 3.99 -8.41
C TYR A 295 -6.65 4.38 -9.87
N ILE A 296 -6.24 3.41 -10.72
CA ILE A 296 -6.02 3.65 -12.15
C ILE A 296 -7.30 4.21 -12.76
N GLY A 297 -8.38 3.47 -12.54
CA GLY A 297 -9.67 3.82 -13.08
C GLY A 297 -10.34 5.02 -12.42
N TYR A 298 -10.06 5.28 -11.14
CA TYR A 298 -10.46 6.48 -10.42
C TYR A 298 -9.89 7.74 -11.09
N PHE A 299 -8.58 7.77 -11.35
CA PHE A 299 -7.93 8.93 -11.97
C PHE A 299 -8.25 9.08 -13.46
N GLU A 300 -8.32 7.97 -14.22
CA GLU A 300 -8.75 7.99 -15.63
C GLU A 300 -10.20 8.48 -15.79
N HIS A 301 -11.10 8.07 -14.89
CA HIS A 301 -12.49 8.52 -14.92
C HIS A 301 -12.59 10.02 -14.73
N ARG A 302 -11.85 10.55 -13.75
CA ARG A 302 -11.85 11.97 -13.44
C ARG A 302 -11.31 12.83 -14.57
N GLU A 303 -10.23 12.37 -15.20
CA GLU A 303 -9.64 13.06 -16.36
C GLU A 303 -10.66 13.16 -17.49
N LYS A 304 -11.36 12.06 -17.76
CA LYS A 304 -12.40 12.03 -18.78
C LYS A 304 -13.56 12.97 -18.42
N MET A 305 -13.95 13.05 -17.15
CA MET A 305 -15.02 13.95 -16.70
C MET A 305 -14.65 15.42 -16.84
N GLU A 306 -13.39 15.78 -16.58
CA GLU A 306 -12.86 17.11 -16.90
C GLU A 306 -12.91 17.36 -18.41
N SER A 307 -12.46 16.41 -19.24
CA SER A 307 -12.48 16.58 -20.71
C SER A 307 -13.88 16.72 -21.31
N LEU A 308 -14.91 16.21 -20.61
CA LEU A 308 -16.31 16.28 -21.02
C LEU A 308 -17.03 17.53 -20.47
N GLY A 309 -16.33 18.41 -19.73
CA GLY A 309 -16.91 19.63 -19.16
C GLY A 309 -17.86 19.38 -17.98
N VAL A 310 -17.96 18.15 -17.48
CA VAL A 310 -18.80 17.75 -16.34
C VAL A 310 -17.98 17.51 -15.06
N GLY A 311 -16.71 17.91 -15.04
CA GLY A 311 -15.81 17.79 -13.89
C GLY A 311 -16.37 18.38 -12.60
N ARG A 312 -17.11 19.50 -12.69
CA ARG A 312 -17.79 20.11 -11.53
C ARG A 312 -18.85 19.21 -10.89
N ILE A 313 -19.60 18.44 -11.70
CA ILE A 313 -20.64 17.51 -11.23
C ILE A 313 -19.98 16.25 -10.66
N GLU A 314 -18.96 15.73 -11.34
CA GLU A 314 -18.19 14.59 -10.85
C GLU A 314 -17.48 14.89 -9.53
N ARG A 315 -16.99 16.11 -9.34
CA ARG A 315 -16.34 16.56 -8.10
C ARG A 315 -17.26 16.38 -6.89
N TYR A 316 -18.55 16.71 -7.01
CA TYR A 316 -19.53 16.45 -5.95
C TYR A 316 -19.79 14.95 -5.72
N ALA A 317 -19.65 14.12 -6.76
CA ALA A 317 -19.83 12.67 -6.66
C ALA A 317 -18.60 11.95 -6.07
N THR A 318 -17.39 12.43 -6.36
CA THR A 318 -16.13 11.83 -5.91
C THR A 318 -15.78 12.19 -4.48
N GLN A 319 -16.37 13.25 -3.92
CA GLN A 319 -16.24 13.62 -2.51
C GLN A 319 -16.93 12.63 -1.55
N THR A 320 -17.84 11.80 -2.05
CA THR A 320 -18.72 11.01 -1.19
C THR A 320 -18.85 9.57 -1.68
N SER A 321 -18.49 8.61 -0.81
CA SER A 321 -18.85 7.21 -1.05
C SER A 321 -20.33 6.98 -0.71
N VAL A 322 -21.02 6.07 -1.41
CA VAL A 322 -22.43 5.73 -1.10
C VAL A 322 -22.58 5.30 0.37
N THR A 323 -21.62 4.53 0.87
CA THR A 323 -21.53 4.13 2.29
C THR A 323 -21.31 5.32 3.22
N GLY A 324 -20.51 6.31 2.81
CA GLY A 324 -20.28 7.55 3.57
C GLY A 324 -21.52 8.43 3.65
N LEU A 325 -22.30 8.52 2.57
CA LEU A 325 -23.60 9.23 2.55
C LEU A 325 -24.62 8.56 3.49
N LEU A 326 -24.73 7.24 3.43
CA LEU A 326 -25.60 6.48 4.35
C LEU A 326 -25.15 6.61 5.81
N LYS A 327 -23.84 6.60 6.06
CA LYS A 327 -23.26 6.78 7.40
C LYS A 327 -23.43 8.21 7.93
N SER A 328 -23.30 9.23 7.07
CA SER A 328 -23.54 10.64 7.41
C SER A 328 -25.02 10.89 7.73
N ALA A 329 -25.94 10.28 6.98
CA ALA A 329 -27.39 10.34 7.27
C ALA A 329 -27.78 9.74 8.64
N ILE A 330 -26.94 8.88 9.23
CA ILE A 330 -27.13 8.29 10.56
C ILE A 330 -26.14 8.82 11.62
N GLY A 331 -25.43 9.92 11.34
CA GLY A 331 -24.53 10.59 12.29
C GLY A 331 -23.20 9.87 12.57
N ARG A 332 -22.75 8.96 11.70
CA ARG A 332 -21.49 8.22 11.85
C ARG A 332 -20.45 8.67 10.82
N GLU A 333 -19.86 9.85 11.01
CA GLU A 333 -18.82 10.32 10.08
C GLU A 333 -17.59 9.40 10.07
N SER A 334 -17.06 9.10 8.88
CA SER A 334 -15.80 8.38 8.70
C SER A 334 -15.12 8.96 7.48
N GLU A 335 -13.91 9.50 7.65
CA GLU A 335 -13.13 10.03 6.54
C GLU A 335 -12.82 8.91 5.53
N VAL A 336 -13.08 9.17 4.25
CA VAL A 336 -12.78 8.22 3.19
C VAL A 336 -11.29 8.33 2.85
N ILE A 337 -10.53 7.32 3.26
CA ILE A 337 -9.05 7.34 3.19
C ILE A 337 -8.56 7.39 1.73
N HIS A 338 -9.16 6.59 0.86
CA HIS A 338 -8.69 6.37 -0.51
C HIS A 338 -9.01 7.50 -1.51
N LEU A 339 -9.74 8.53 -1.09
CA LEU A 339 -10.11 9.65 -1.94
C LEU A 339 -9.10 10.79 -1.77
N ILE A 340 -8.35 11.06 -2.83
CA ILE A 340 -7.40 12.17 -2.94
C ILE A 340 -7.59 12.92 -4.26
N PRO A 341 -7.52 14.26 -4.27
CA PRO A 341 -7.70 15.03 -5.48
C PRO A 341 -6.56 14.83 -6.47
N SER A 342 -5.32 14.97 -6.04
CA SER A 342 -4.13 14.99 -6.90
C SER A 342 -3.18 13.85 -6.54
N ALA A 343 -2.43 13.33 -7.51
CA ALA A 343 -1.35 12.36 -7.27
C ALA A 343 -0.39 12.27 -8.47
N HIS A 344 0.87 11.93 -8.19
CA HIS A 344 1.80 11.36 -9.16
C HIS A 344 1.55 9.85 -9.21
N VAL A 345 0.82 9.37 -10.22
CA VAL A 345 0.45 7.96 -10.32
C VAL A 345 1.47 7.22 -11.18
N THR A 346 2.12 6.23 -10.60
CA THR A 346 3.03 5.30 -11.31
C THR A 346 2.40 3.91 -11.36
N ILE A 347 2.15 3.43 -12.56
CA ILE A 347 1.57 2.13 -12.84
C ILE A 347 2.69 1.16 -13.22
N ASN A 348 2.82 0.05 -12.48
CA ASN A 348 3.69 -1.04 -12.87
C ASN A 348 3.01 -1.90 -13.94
N ARG A 349 3.47 -1.80 -15.18
CA ARG A 349 2.96 -2.57 -16.32
C ARG A 349 3.73 -3.86 -16.55
N THR A 350 4.79 -4.13 -15.79
CA THR A 350 5.51 -5.41 -15.86
C THR A 350 4.55 -6.56 -15.50
N PRO A 351 4.43 -7.59 -16.36
CA PRO A 351 3.54 -8.72 -16.12
C PRO A 351 3.80 -9.39 -14.77
N SER A 352 2.75 -9.53 -13.97
CA SER A 352 2.82 -10.14 -12.64
C SER A 352 2.05 -11.46 -12.61
N LEU A 353 2.76 -12.57 -12.42
CA LEU A 353 2.19 -13.92 -12.48
C LEU A 353 1.18 -14.24 -11.36
N THR A 354 1.19 -13.49 -10.25
CA THR A 354 0.32 -13.75 -9.10
C THR A 354 -0.02 -12.44 -8.39
N PHE A 355 -1.19 -12.39 -7.75
CA PHE A 355 -1.57 -11.31 -6.85
C PHE A 355 -0.50 -11.01 -5.80
N LYS A 356 0.09 -12.04 -5.17
CA LYS A 356 1.14 -11.84 -4.15
C LYS A 356 2.37 -11.11 -4.69
N LYS A 357 2.76 -11.37 -5.94
CA LYS A 357 3.84 -10.64 -6.62
C LYS A 357 3.42 -9.20 -6.94
N ALA A 358 2.21 -9.04 -7.49
CA ALA A 358 1.63 -7.75 -7.87
C ALA A 358 1.32 -6.83 -6.68
N HIS A 359 1.08 -7.40 -5.49
CA HIS A 359 0.82 -6.64 -4.27
C HIS A 359 2.11 -6.33 -3.52
N GLY A 360 3.07 -7.26 -3.47
CA GLY A 360 4.20 -7.14 -2.56
C GLY A 360 5.18 -6.00 -2.89
N ILE A 361 5.73 -5.39 -1.84
CA ILE A 361 6.67 -4.25 -1.92
C ILE A 361 7.92 -4.51 -2.79
N HIS A 362 8.42 -5.75 -2.83
CA HIS A 362 9.59 -6.17 -3.62
C HIS A 362 9.51 -5.82 -5.12
N GLN A 363 8.31 -5.74 -5.70
CA GLN A 363 8.18 -5.36 -7.11
C GLN A 363 8.69 -3.94 -7.38
N TRP A 364 8.79 -3.10 -6.35
CA TRP A 364 9.19 -1.70 -6.49
C TRP A 364 10.69 -1.49 -6.29
N LEU A 365 11.49 -2.56 -6.21
CA LEU A 365 12.94 -2.48 -5.99
C LEU A 365 13.77 -2.84 -7.22
N ARG A 366 13.15 -3.21 -8.34
CA ARG A 366 13.86 -3.63 -9.56
C ARG A 366 14.04 -2.46 -10.54
N ASP A 367 15.04 -2.60 -11.41
CA ASP A 367 15.40 -1.70 -12.50
C ASP A 367 14.73 -2.09 -13.83
N ASP A 368 14.49 -3.37 -14.06
CA ASP A 368 13.89 -3.96 -15.27
C ASP A 368 12.36 -3.81 -15.39
N LEU A 369 11.83 -2.68 -14.92
CA LEU A 369 10.40 -2.46 -14.78
C LEU A 369 9.84 -1.51 -15.83
N HIS A 370 8.73 -1.90 -16.45
CA HIS A 370 8.00 -1.04 -17.35
C HIS A 370 6.99 -0.21 -16.56
N PHE A 371 7.34 1.05 -16.31
CA PHE A 371 6.49 1.99 -15.61
C PHE A 371 5.80 2.97 -16.56
N GLN A 372 4.52 3.21 -16.31
CA GLN A 372 3.78 4.33 -16.87
C GLN A 372 3.51 5.32 -15.75
N SER A 373 4.01 6.54 -15.85
CA SER A 373 3.78 7.59 -14.84
C SER A 373 2.98 8.73 -15.43
N LYS A 374 2.00 9.24 -14.67
CA LYS A 374 1.20 10.39 -15.03
C LYS A 374 0.86 11.22 -13.81
N VAL A 375 0.91 12.54 -13.97
CA VAL A 375 0.53 13.47 -12.92
C VAL A 375 -0.93 13.84 -13.11
N TYR A 376 -1.73 13.60 -12.08
CA TYR A 376 -3.12 14.00 -12.02
C TYR A 376 -3.23 15.16 -11.03
N ARG A 377 -3.62 16.34 -11.54
CA ARG A 377 -3.86 17.54 -10.73
C ARG A 377 -5.25 18.04 -11.05
N TYR A 378 -6.10 18.09 -10.04
CA TYR A 378 -7.45 18.61 -10.17
C TYR A 378 -7.60 19.75 -9.17
N THR A 379 -7.27 20.96 -9.62
CA THR A 379 -7.52 22.20 -8.88
C THR A 379 -8.99 22.59 -9.05
N LEU A 380 -9.55 23.24 -8.03
CA LEU A 380 -10.92 23.72 -8.07
C LEU A 380 -11.18 24.71 -9.20
#